data_AF-A0A1I2GWE7-F1
#
_entry.id   AF-A0A1I2GWE7-F1
#
_cell.length_a   1.000
_cell.length_b   1.000
_cell.length_c   1.000
_cell.angle_alpha   90.00
_cell.angle_beta   90.00
_cell.angle_gamma   90.00
#
_symmetry.space_group_name_H-M   'P 1'
#
loop_
_entity.id
_entity.type
_entity.pdbx_description
1 polymer ?
#
loop_
_entity_poly.entity_id
_entity_poly.type
_entity_poly.pdbx_seq_one_letter_code
_entity_poly.pdbx_strand_id
1 'polypeptide(L)'
;MKKSTVSVALAFTMLLSAPAVLLQPAATVMAADASGTTASISNVLKNQQSDGGWRKDYTESSGEWAKSTIDNKATYSEIRRLASEYKKTKDSKYSAAAIKGINFLINMQYANGGFPQVYQSSGYHKHITYNDNAMINVLILLDEVANKKGDFSFIDSSLASKSKQAVDKGVDCILNTQVTVSGKLTAWGQQHDSSTLKPAGARIYEVPSLTAQESVNIVKFLKTRTSNSKIAASIKGAEDWFKAVQITGIRVEKKSGDVVVISDPSVKTPIWARFYEIGSNKPIFVGRDGIVKYKLSDIEKERRTGYAWYGNWPAK
;
A
#
# COMPACT_ATOMS: atom_id res chain seq x y z
N MET A 1 -27.95 77.23 27.91
CA MET A 1 -27.41 75.93 28.36
C MET A 1 -28.11 74.82 27.60
N LYS A 2 -27.36 73.77 27.25
CA LYS A 2 -27.72 72.55 26.48
C LYS A 2 -27.79 72.69 24.95
N LYS A 3 -26.67 72.25 24.36
CA LYS A 3 -26.44 71.88 22.97
C LYS A 3 -27.30 70.65 22.61
N SER A 4 -27.77 70.56 21.36
CA SER A 4 -28.04 69.29 20.71
C SER A 4 -27.81 69.44 19.21
N THR A 5 -26.78 68.74 18.74
CA THR A 5 -26.17 68.80 17.42
C THR A 5 -26.93 67.90 16.45
N VAL A 6 -27.16 68.41 15.24
CA VAL A 6 -27.44 67.63 14.02
C VAL A 6 -26.12 67.06 13.52
N SER A 7 -26.05 65.76 13.19
CA SER A 7 -25.44 65.27 11.94
C SER A 7 -25.30 63.75 11.82
N VAL A 8 -25.79 63.27 10.67
CA VAL A 8 -25.21 62.27 9.76
C VAL A 8 -25.01 60.85 10.28
N ALA A 9 -25.93 59.99 9.88
CA ALA A 9 -25.73 58.54 9.80
C ALA A 9 -24.67 58.22 8.74
N LEU A 10 -23.56 57.63 9.16
CA LEU A 10 -22.63 56.90 8.28
C LEU A 10 -22.73 55.42 8.65
N ALA A 11 -23.44 54.66 7.82
CA ALA A 11 -23.45 53.20 7.90
C ALA A 11 -22.12 52.67 7.36
N PHE A 12 -21.22 52.27 8.26
CA PHE A 12 -20.05 51.46 7.91
C PHE A 12 -20.45 49.98 7.91
N THR A 13 -20.80 49.45 6.73
CA THR A 13 -20.84 48.01 6.49
C THR A 13 -19.40 47.50 6.37
N MET A 14 -18.82 47.00 7.46
CA MET A 14 -17.64 46.14 7.39
C MET A 14 -18.05 44.79 6.79
N LEU A 15 -17.90 44.65 5.48
CA LEU A 15 -17.78 43.36 4.82
C LEU A 15 -16.44 42.75 5.24
N LEU A 16 -16.46 41.88 6.24
CA LEU A 16 -15.39 40.94 6.54
C LEU A 16 -15.30 39.96 5.36
N SER A 17 -14.52 40.30 4.34
CA SER A 17 -14.03 39.35 3.35
C SER A 17 -12.98 38.46 4.02
N ALA A 18 -13.43 37.39 4.67
CA ALA A 18 -12.55 36.30 5.02
C ALA A 18 -11.98 35.72 3.72
N PRO A 19 -10.66 35.72 3.49
CA PRO A 19 -10.11 34.98 2.37
C PRO A 19 -10.37 33.50 2.67
N ALA A 20 -11.32 32.91 1.93
CA ALA A 20 -11.43 31.48 1.83
C ALA A 20 -10.12 30.98 1.21
N VAL A 21 -9.14 30.67 2.07
CA VAL A 21 -7.97 29.89 1.68
C VAL A 21 -8.51 28.52 1.35
N LEU A 22 -8.83 28.33 0.06
CA LEU A 22 -9.02 27.03 -0.54
C LEU A 22 -7.72 26.26 -0.30
N LEU A 23 -7.71 25.46 0.77
CA LEU A 23 -6.73 24.42 1.02
C LEU A 23 -6.81 23.44 -0.15
N GLN A 24 -6.05 23.70 -1.21
CA GLN A 24 -5.79 22.68 -2.21
C GLN A 24 -5.07 21.53 -1.50
N PRO A 25 -5.53 20.28 -1.63
CA PRO A 25 -4.83 19.15 -1.07
C PRO A 25 -3.46 19.04 -1.76
N ALA A 26 -2.41 19.38 -1.03
CA ALA A 26 -1.04 19.29 -1.52
C ALA A 26 -0.73 17.83 -1.86
N ALA A 27 -0.50 17.56 -3.15
CA ALA A 27 -0.13 16.25 -3.67
C ALA A 27 1.01 15.65 -2.82
N THR A 28 0.71 14.56 -2.13
CA THR A 28 1.75 13.62 -1.71
C THR A 28 2.35 13.08 -3.01
N VAL A 29 3.67 13.17 -3.19
CA VAL A 29 4.34 12.48 -4.30
C VAL A 29 4.24 10.99 -4.00
N MET A 30 3.11 10.40 -4.36
CA MET A 30 2.95 8.96 -4.42
C MET A 30 3.83 8.46 -5.56
N ALA A 31 4.41 7.26 -5.42
CA ALA A 31 5.04 6.62 -6.56
C ALA A 31 4.01 6.55 -7.70
N ALA A 32 4.43 6.89 -8.91
CA ALA A 32 3.54 6.85 -10.06
C ALA A 32 3.08 5.40 -10.28
N ASP A 33 1.78 5.23 -10.51
CA ASP A 33 1.21 3.95 -10.89
C ASP A 33 1.88 3.42 -12.18
N ALA A 34 1.92 2.11 -12.33
CA ALA A 34 2.49 1.44 -13.49
C ALA A 34 1.83 1.91 -14.80
N SER A 35 2.58 1.92 -15.90
CA SER A 35 2.12 2.35 -17.24
C SER A 35 0.82 1.65 -17.65
N GLY A 36 0.65 0.37 -17.31
CA GLY A 36 -0.54 -0.39 -17.66
C GLY A 36 -1.82 0.06 -16.97
N THR A 37 -1.75 0.93 -15.96
CA THR A 37 -2.95 1.54 -15.35
C THR A 37 -3.63 2.55 -16.27
N THR A 38 -2.88 3.26 -17.12
CA THR A 38 -3.37 4.36 -17.98
C THR A 38 -3.15 4.13 -19.48
N ALA A 39 -2.25 3.22 -19.87
CA ALA A 39 -1.96 2.92 -21.28
C ALA A 39 -3.22 2.47 -22.06
N SER A 40 -3.25 2.64 -23.38
CA SER A 40 -4.30 2.02 -24.21
C SER A 40 -4.28 0.50 -24.08
N ILE A 41 -5.40 -0.19 -24.30
CA ILE A 41 -5.43 -1.67 -24.24
C ILE A 41 -4.47 -2.30 -25.27
N SER A 42 -4.33 -1.68 -26.45
CA SER A 42 -3.34 -2.10 -27.44
C SER A 42 -1.91 -2.05 -26.89
N ASN A 43 -1.56 -0.98 -26.18
CA ASN A 43 -0.26 -0.87 -25.51
C ASN A 43 -0.11 -1.85 -24.35
N VAL A 44 -1.18 -2.17 -23.61
CA VAL A 44 -1.14 -3.23 -22.60
C VAL A 44 -0.78 -4.57 -23.25
N LEU A 45 -1.45 -4.96 -24.33
CA LEU A 45 -1.12 -6.19 -25.06
C LEU A 45 0.32 -6.21 -25.58
N LYS A 46 0.74 -5.12 -26.24
CA LYS A 46 2.08 -5.00 -26.83
C LYS A 46 3.20 -5.17 -25.81
N ASN A 47 2.97 -4.76 -24.56
CA ASN A 47 3.98 -4.76 -23.51
C ASN A 47 3.91 -5.98 -22.57
N GLN A 48 3.03 -6.96 -22.83
CA GLN A 48 3.05 -8.21 -22.09
C GLN A 48 4.33 -8.99 -22.40
N GLN A 49 5.06 -9.37 -21.36
CA GLN A 49 6.33 -10.08 -21.52
C GLN A 49 6.12 -11.56 -21.90
N SER A 50 7.22 -12.23 -22.29
CA SER A 50 7.21 -13.65 -22.63
C SER A 50 6.74 -14.51 -21.46
N ASP A 51 7.08 -14.14 -20.23
CA ASP A 51 6.65 -14.78 -18.98
C ASP A 51 5.16 -14.56 -18.64
N GLY A 52 4.50 -13.59 -19.30
CA GLY A 52 3.10 -13.25 -19.10
C GLY A 52 2.83 -12.03 -18.20
N GLY A 53 3.84 -11.52 -17.51
CA GLY A 53 3.74 -10.34 -16.66
C GLY A 53 4.00 -9.03 -17.41
N TRP A 54 4.03 -7.93 -16.65
CA TRP A 54 4.33 -6.59 -17.14
C TRP A 54 5.38 -5.90 -16.29
N ARG A 55 6.22 -5.09 -16.94
CA ARG A 55 7.08 -4.11 -16.26
C ARG A 55 6.24 -2.92 -15.80
N LYS A 56 6.66 -2.27 -14.71
CA LYS A 56 5.93 -1.11 -14.19
C LYS A 56 6.01 0.11 -15.11
N ASP A 57 7.14 0.31 -15.78
CA ASP A 57 7.31 1.36 -16.78
C ASP A 57 7.57 0.70 -18.14
N TYR A 58 6.70 0.92 -19.11
CA TYR A 58 6.82 0.31 -20.43
C TYR A 58 8.04 0.77 -21.23
N THR A 59 8.66 1.88 -20.85
CA THR A 59 9.89 2.41 -21.49
C THR A 59 11.16 1.80 -20.90
N GLU A 60 11.08 1.17 -19.73
CA GLU A 60 12.23 0.54 -19.09
C GLU A 60 12.68 -0.69 -19.89
N SER A 61 13.97 -0.73 -20.20
CA SER A 61 14.55 -1.73 -21.12
C SER A 61 15.76 -2.48 -20.54
N SER A 62 16.22 -2.10 -19.35
CA SER A 62 17.34 -2.77 -18.69
C SER A 62 17.17 -2.87 -17.16
N GLY A 63 18.00 -3.70 -16.52
CA GLY A 63 18.01 -3.85 -15.07
C GLY A 63 16.78 -4.56 -14.49
N GLU A 64 16.63 -4.50 -13.16
CA GLU A 64 15.53 -5.20 -12.46
C GLU A 64 14.15 -4.65 -12.86
N TRP A 65 14.06 -3.36 -13.20
CA TRP A 65 12.78 -2.74 -13.56
C TRP A 65 12.29 -3.08 -14.98
N ALA A 66 13.15 -3.64 -15.83
CA ALA A 66 12.74 -4.19 -17.13
C ALA A 66 12.03 -5.54 -17.00
N LYS A 67 12.12 -6.21 -15.85
CA LYS A 67 11.45 -7.48 -15.58
C LYS A 67 10.00 -7.27 -15.18
N SER A 68 9.21 -8.34 -15.29
CA SER A 68 7.83 -8.36 -14.81
C SER A 68 7.76 -8.18 -13.29
N THR A 69 6.84 -7.35 -12.83
CA THR A 69 6.74 -6.91 -11.43
C THR A 69 5.28 -6.75 -11.00
N ILE A 70 5.07 -6.72 -9.68
CA ILE A 70 3.80 -6.34 -9.04
C ILE A 70 3.89 -5.00 -8.30
N ASP A 71 5.04 -4.32 -8.41
CA ASP A 71 5.27 -2.97 -7.90
C ASP A 71 4.36 -1.94 -8.60
N ASN A 72 3.93 -0.90 -7.87
CA ASN A 72 3.09 0.19 -8.39
C ASN A 72 1.88 -0.28 -9.23
N LYS A 73 1.26 -1.39 -8.86
CA LYS A 73 0.09 -1.97 -9.56
C LYS A 73 0.36 -2.65 -10.90
N ALA A 74 1.62 -2.87 -11.24
CA ALA A 74 1.98 -3.62 -12.43
C ALA A 74 1.41 -5.05 -12.39
N THR A 75 1.20 -5.59 -13.58
CA THR A 75 0.65 -6.92 -13.86
C THR A 75 -0.83 -7.10 -13.47
N TYR A 76 -1.21 -6.88 -12.21
CA TYR A 76 -2.59 -7.16 -11.78
C TYR A 76 -3.60 -6.13 -12.29
N SER A 77 -3.19 -4.88 -12.53
CA SER A 77 -4.07 -3.90 -13.18
C SER A 77 -4.28 -4.22 -14.66
N GLU A 78 -3.24 -4.64 -15.37
CA GLU A 78 -3.27 -5.04 -16.77
C GLU A 78 -4.20 -6.24 -16.97
N ILE A 79 -4.07 -7.28 -16.12
CA ILE A 79 -4.96 -8.45 -16.13
C ILE A 79 -6.42 -8.03 -15.97
N ARG A 80 -6.73 -7.15 -15.01
CA ARG A 80 -8.10 -6.64 -14.79
C ARG A 80 -8.63 -5.90 -16.01
N ARG A 81 -7.80 -5.03 -16.60
CA ARG A 81 -8.19 -4.26 -17.78
C ARG A 81 -8.43 -5.16 -19.00
N LEU A 82 -7.60 -6.17 -19.21
CA LEU A 82 -7.77 -7.15 -20.28
C LEU A 82 -9.02 -8.02 -20.08
N ALA A 83 -9.27 -8.49 -18.85
CA ALA A 83 -10.50 -9.23 -18.54
C ALA A 83 -11.76 -8.38 -18.78
N SER A 84 -11.72 -7.11 -18.37
CA SER A 84 -12.82 -6.16 -18.62
C SER A 84 -13.02 -5.91 -20.11
N GLU A 85 -11.94 -5.76 -20.87
CA GLU A 85 -12.03 -5.56 -22.33
C GLU A 85 -12.57 -6.80 -23.05
N TYR A 86 -12.16 -8.00 -22.65
CA TYR A 86 -12.74 -9.24 -23.16
C TYR A 86 -14.25 -9.29 -22.89
N LYS A 87 -14.71 -8.89 -21.70
CA LYS A 87 -16.14 -8.91 -21.39
C LYS A 87 -16.94 -8.00 -22.32
N LYS A 88 -16.40 -6.83 -22.68
CA LYS A 88 -17.02 -5.85 -23.57
C LYS A 88 -17.02 -6.29 -25.04
N THR A 89 -15.89 -6.80 -25.50
CA THR A 89 -15.64 -7.00 -26.94
C THR A 89 -15.80 -8.45 -27.40
N LYS A 90 -15.64 -9.41 -26.47
CA LYS A 90 -15.53 -10.85 -26.72
C LYS A 90 -14.37 -11.26 -27.61
N ASP A 91 -13.41 -10.37 -27.86
CA ASP A 91 -12.19 -10.67 -28.63
C ASP A 91 -11.24 -11.53 -27.78
N SER A 92 -11.03 -12.77 -28.21
CA SER A 92 -10.28 -13.80 -27.48
C SER A 92 -8.82 -13.45 -27.22
N LYS A 93 -8.22 -12.48 -27.94
CA LYS A 93 -6.86 -12.04 -27.66
C LYS A 93 -6.72 -11.43 -26.26
N TYR A 94 -7.77 -10.77 -25.77
CA TYR A 94 -7.76 -10.14 -24.45
C TYR A 94 -7.88 -11.18 -23.32
N SER A 95 -8.76 -12.18 -23.48
CA SER A 95 -8.85 -13.28 -22.52
C SER A 95 -7.58 -14.14 -22.51
N ALA A 96 -6.98 -14.40 -23.68
CA ALA A 96 -5.71 -15.11 -23.79
C ALA A 96 -4.58 -14.37 -23.04
N ALA A 97 -4.44 -13.06 -23.24
CA ALA A 97 -3.46 -12.25 -22.53
C ALA A 97 -3.73 -12.19 -21.01
N ALA A 98 -4.99 -12.05 -20.60
CA ALA A 98 -5.36 -12.07 -19.18
C ALA A 98 -5.01 -13.42 -18.52
N ILE A 99 -5.34 -14.54 -19.18
CA ILE A 99 -4.99 -15.90 -18.70
C ILE A 99 -3.48 -16.07 -18.58
N LYS A 100 -2.71 -15.55 -19.54
CA LYS A 100 -1.24 -15.60 -19.47
C LYS A 100 -0.71 -14.81 -18.26
N GLY A 101 -1.28 -13.64 -17.97
CA GLY A 101 -0.95 -12.87 -16.77
C GLY A 101 -1.35 -13.54 -15.46
N ILE A 102 -2.51 -14.20 -15.40
CA ILE A 102 -2.92 -14.98 -14.22
C ILE A 102 -1.94 -16.12 -13.96
N ASN A 103 -1.55 -16.86 -15.00
CA ASN A 103 -0.55 -17.93 -14.87
C ASN A 103 0.82 -17.37 -14.46
N PHE A 104 1.21 -16.19 -14.95
CA PHE A 104 2.42 -15.51 -14.48
C PHE A 104 2.38 -15.27 -12.97
N LEU A 105 1.29 -14.71 -12.42
CA LEU A 105 1.15 -14.48 -10.98
C LEU A 105 1.27 -15.78 -10.20
N ILE A 106 0.62 -16.86 -10.65
CA ILE A 106 0.72 -18.18 -10.01
C ILE A 106 2.17 -18.71 -10.04
N ASN A 107 2.87 -18.56 -11.17
CA ASN A 107 4.25 -19.03 -11.33
C ASN A 107 5.27 -18.20 -10.53
N MET A 108 4.98 -16.91 -10.30
CA MET A 108 5.80 -16.01 -9.49
C MET A 108 5.75 -16.33 -8.00
N GLN A 109 4.69 -17.00 -7.53
CA GLN A 109 4.49 -17.33 -6.13
C GLN A 109 5.56 -18.31 -5.62
N TYR A 110 6.17 -18.00 -4.49
CA TYR A 110 7.10 -18.90 -3.81
C TYR A 110 6.38 -20.14 -3.24
N ALA A 111 7.16 -21.20 -2.98
CA ALA A 111 6.63 -22.42 -2.38
C ALA A 111 5.97 -22.19 -1.00
N ASN A 112 6.46 -21.21 -0.24
CA ASN A 112 5.89 -20.79 1.04
C ASN A 112 4.66 -19.85 0.91
N GLY A 113 4.22 -19.54 -0.31
CA GLY A 113 3.04 -18.74 -0.62
C GLY A 113 3.27 -17.23 -0.77
N GLY A 114 4.48 -16.74 -0.49
CA GLY A 114 4.82 -15.33 -0.66
C GLY A 114 5.04 -14.92 -2.11
N PHE A 115 4.98 -13.62 -2.38
CA PHE A 115 5.21 -13.05 -3.71
C PHE A 115 6.40 -12.08 -3.69
N PRO A 116 7.39 -12.25 -4.59
CA PRO A 116 8.41 -11.22 -4.79
C PRO A 116 7.82 -9.95 -5.38
N GLN A 117 8.51 -8.83 -5.20
CA GLN A 117 8.19 -7.58 -5.89
C GLN A 117 8.41 -7.72 -7.40
N VAL A 118 9.58 -8.22 -7.78
CA VAL A 118 10.01 -8.41 -9.18
C VAL A 118 10.33 -9.88 -9.42
N TYR A 119 9.87 -10.42 -10.55
CA TYR A 119 10.02 -11.83 -10.88
C TYR A 119 11.49 -12.20 -11.08
N GLN A 120 11.94 -13.30 -10.47
CA GLN A 120 13.31 -13.81 -10.59
C GLN A 120 14.39 -12.71 -10.40
N SER A 121 14.19 -11.89 -9.37
CA SER A 121 15.06 -10.76 -9.04
C SER A 121 16.04 -11.08 -7.92
N SER A 122 16.98 -10.17 -7.70
CA SER A 122 17.92 -10.18 -6.57
C SER A 122 17.61 -9.08 -5.55
N GLY A 123 18.48 -8.91 -4.53
CA GLY A 123 18.39 -7.82 -3.56
C GLY A 123 17.11 -7.86 -2.72
N TYR A 124 16.49 -6.70 -2.46
CA TYR A 124 15.23 -6.65 -1.72
C TYR A 124 14.01 -7.00 -2.59
N HIS A 125 14.14 -6.99 -3.91
CA HIS A 125 13.04 -7.26 -4.83
C HIS A 125 12.56 -8.71 -4.79
N LYS A 126 13.39 -9.65 -4.31
CA LYS A 126 13.01 -11.05 -4.06
C LYS A 126 12.27 -11.27 -2.74
N HIS A 127 12.17 -10.26 -1.88
CA HIS A 127 11.48 -10.41 -0.61
C HIS A 127 9.96 -10.54 -0.85
N ILE A 128 9.29 -11.23 0.07
CA ILE A 128 7.83 -11.28 0.13
C ILE A 128 7.36 -9.84 0.33
N THR A 129 6.63 -9.28 -0.63
CA THR A 129 6.39 -7.84 -0.71
C THR A 129 4.94 -7.48 -0.41
N TYR A 130 4.70 -6.97 0.80
CA TYR A 130 3.44 -6.32 1.17
C TYR A 130 3.43 -4.83 0.85
N ASN A 131 4.60 -4.21 0.65
CA ASN A 131 4.74 -2.80 0.28
C ASN A 131 3.79 -2.42 -0.86
N ASP A 132 3.16 -1.26 -0.75
CA ASP A 132 2.17 -0.74 -1.70
C ASP A 132 1.00 -1.72 -1.95
N ASN A 133 0.76 -2.63 -1.00
CA ASN A 133 -0.24 -3.69 -1.06
C ASN A 133 -0.05 -4.67 -2.22
N ALA A 134 1.18 -4.81 -2.73
CA ALA A 134 1.47 -5.58 -3.94
C ALA A 134 0.95 -7.02 -3.84
N MET A 135 1.43 -7.80 -2.85
CA MET A 135 0.97 -9.18 -2.64
C MET A 135 -0.54 -9.25 -2.34
N ILE A 136 -1.09 -8.32 -1.56
CA ILE A 136 -2.52 -8.35 -1.19
C ILE A 136 -3.42 -8.13 -2.40
N ASN A 137 -3.09 -7.21 -3.30
CA ASN A 137 -3.86 -7.00 -4.53
C ASN A 137 -3.78 -8.18 -5.49
N VAL A 138 -2.63 -8.86 -5.55
CA VAL A 138 -2.48 -10.12 -6.29
C VAL A 138 -3.41 -11.19 -5.73
N LEU A 139 -3.42 -11.37 -4.39
CA LEU A 139 -4.29 -12.36 -3.74
C LEU A 139 -5.78 -12.05 -3.92
N ILE A 140 -6.17 -10.78 -3.88
CA ILE A 140 -7.56 -10.38 -4.16
C ILE A 140 -7.94 -10.72 -5.60
N LEU A 141 -7.07 -10.43 -6.58
CA LEU A 141 -7.31 -10.79 -7.98
C LEU A 141 -7.45 -12.31 -8.14
N LEU A 142 -6.53 -13.08 -7.57
CA LEU A 142 -6.57 -14.55 -7.66
C LEU A 142 -7.81 -15.13 -6.95
N ASP A 143 -8.30 -14.51 -5.88
CA ASP A 143 -9.54 -14.90 -5.23
C ASP A 143 -10.77 -14.65 -6.12
N GLU A 144 -10.82 -13.52 -6.83
CA GLU A 144 -11.88 -13.25 -7.81
C GLU A 144 -11.84 -14.25 -8.97
N VAL A 145 -10.64 -14.60 -9.46
CA VAL A 145 -10.44 -15.63 -10.48
C VAL A 145 -10.88 -17.00 -9.98
N ALA A 146 -10.50 -17.37 -8.76
CA ALA A 146 -10.86 -18.64 -8.13
C ALA A 146 -12.39 -18.80 -8.00
N ASN A 147 -13.09 -17.70 -7.76
CA ASN A 147 -14.54 -17.68 -7.64
C ASN A 147 -15.25 -17.33 -8.97
N LYS A 148 -14.51 -17.19 -10.08
CA LYS A 148 -15.02 -16.78 -11.41
C LYS A 148 -15.93 -15.53 -11.35
N LYS A 149 -15.56 -14.56 -10.51
CA LYS A 149 -16.37 -13.36 -10.23
C LYS A 149 -16.14 -12.26 -11.26
N GLY A 150 -17.18 -11.44 -11.48
CA GLY A 150 -17.08 -10.19 -12.23
C GLY A 150 -16.61 -10.40 -13.66
N ASP A 151 -15.47 -9.80 -14.02
CA ASP A 151 -14.90 -9.87 -15.36
C ASP A 151 -14.13 -11.18 -15.61
N PHE A 152 -13.96 -12.02 -14.60
CA PHE A 152 -13.29 -13.32 -14.68
C PHE A 152 -14.25 -14.51 -14.85
N SER A 153 -15.52 -14.27 -15.20
CA SER A 153 -16.51 -15.35 -15.40
C SER A 153 -16.16 -16.34 -16.51
N PHE A 154 -15.25 -15.95 -17.42
CA PHE A 154 -14.78 -16.78 -18.53
C PHE A 154 -13.69 -17.79 -18.15
N ILE A 155 -13.18 -17.74 -16.91
CA ILE A 155 -12.08 -18.59 -16.46
C ILE A 155 -12.55 -20.05 -16.32
N ASP A 156 -11.76 -20.98 -16.85
CA ASP A 156 -12.04 -22.41 -16.71
C ASP A 156 -11.85 -22.90 -15.26
N SER A 157 -12.39 -24.09 -14.96
CA SER A 157 -12.36 -24.62 -13.60
C SER A 157 -10.96 -25.05 -13.14
N SER A 158 -10.05 -25.36 -14.06
CA SER A 158 -8.67 -25.75 -13.75
C SER A 158 -7.87 -24.54 -13.25
N LEU A 159 -7.92 -23.43 -13.99
CA LEU A 159 -7.26 -22.18 -13.60
C LEU A 159 -7.90 -21.58 -12.34
N ALA A 160 -9.23 -21.66 -12.20
CA ALA A 160 -9.90 -21.25 -10.96
C ALA A 160 -9.39 -22.05 -9.75
N SER A 161 -9.23 -23.37 -9.88
CA SER A 161 -8.69 -24.22 -8.80
C SER A 161 -7.25 -23.88 -8.45
N LYS A 162 -6.38 -23.66 -9.46
CA LYS A 162 -4.99 -23.24 -9.23
C LYS A 162 -4.90 -21.88 -8.53
N SER A 163 -5.74 -20.92 -8.93
CA SER A 163 -5.83 -19.62 -8.27
C SER A 163 -6.29 -19.75 -6.82
N LYS A 164 -7.25 -20.64 -6.54
CA LYS A 164 -7.65 -20.93 -5.15
C LYS A 164 -6.49 -21.46 -4.32
N GLN A 165 -5.74 -22.42 -4.85
CA GLN A 165 -4.57 -22.97 -4.16
C GLN A 165 -3.49 -21.91 -3.91
N ALA A 166 -3.27 -21.00 -4.87
CA ALA A 166 -2.36 -19.87 -4.70
C ALA A 166 -2.84 -18.92 -3.60
N VAL A 167 -4.14 -18.63 -3.52
CA VAL A 167 -4.73 -17.82 -2.44
C VAL A 167 -4.55 -18.49 -1.09
N ASP A 168 -4.84 -19.79 -0.98
CA ASP A 168 -4.69 -20.55 0.27
C ASP A 168 -3.24 -20.50 0.77
N LYS A 169 -2.25 -20.73 -0.11
CA LYS A 169 -0.82 -20.57 0.22
C LYS A 169 -0.46 -19.14 0.63
N GLY A 170 -1.05 -18.14 -0.03
CA GLY A 170 -0.83 -16.74 0.31
C GLY A 170 -1.34 -16.39 1.71
N VAL A 171 -2.48 -16.95 2.12
CA VAL A 171 -3.00 -16.83 3.49
C VAL A 171 -2.03 -17.49 4.48
N ASP A 172 -1.55 -18.70 4.20
CA ASP A 172 -0.57 -19.37 5.06
C ASP A 172 0.72 -18.56 5.21
N CYS A 173 1.21 -17.97 4.10
CA CYS A 173 2.35 -17.07 4.12
C CYS A 173 2.11 -15.87 5.04
N ILE A 174 0.96 -15.21 4.93
CA ILE A 174 0.58 -14.07 5.77
C ILE A 174 0.60 -14.46 7.25
N LEU A 175 0.01 -15.61 7.59
CA LEU A 175 -0.01 -16.06 8.99
C LEU A 175 1.39 -16.37 9.50
N ASN A 176 2.26 -16.95 8.67
CA ASN A 176 3.63 -17.32 9.04
C ASN A 176 4.61 -16.14 9.06
N THR A 177 4.31 -15.03 8.38
CA THR A 177 5.13 -13.81 8.42
C THR A 177 4.69 -12.84 9.51
N GLN A 178 3.58 -13.07 10.20
CA GLN A 178 3.14 -12.17 11.28
C GLN A 178 4.16 -12.17 12.41
N VAL A 179 4.62 -10.97 12.78
CA VAL A 179 5.70 -10.81 13.75
C VAL A 179 5.18 -11.09 15.15
N THR A 180 5.90 -11.94 15.87
CA THR A 180 5.64 -12.23 17.28
C THR A 180 6.70 -11.55 18.15
N VAL A 181 6.26 -10.75 19.12
CA VAL A 181 7.12 -10.09 20.12
C VAL A 181 6.70 -10.56 21.50
N SER A 182 7.63 -11.17 22.25
CA SER A 182 7.38 -11.69 23.61
C SER A 182 6.11 -12.56 23.69
N GLY A 183 5.94 -13.47 22.71
CA GLY A 183 4.79 -14.38 22.62
C GLY A 183 3.48 -13.75 22.15
N LYS A 184 3.46 -12.46 21.80
CA LYS A 184 2.26 -11.77 21.30
C LYS A 184 2.36 -11.51 19.80
N LEU A 185 1.31 -11.88 19.06
CA LEU A 185 1.14 -11.50 17.66
C LEU A 185 1.00 -9.98 17.55
N THR A 186 1.67 -9.41 16.55
CA THR A 186 1.66 -7.97 16.27
C THR A 186 1.17 -7.71 14.85
N ALA A 187 1.98 -7.05 14.03
CA ALA A 187 1.71 -6.70 12.66
C ALA A 187 2.74 -7.37 11.73
N TRP A 188 2.87 -6.85 10.51
CA TRP A 188 3.85 -7.29 9.51
C TRP A 188 4.83 -6.17 9.19
N GLY A 189 5.96 -6.51 8.56
CA GLY A 189 6.82 -5.54 7.88
C GLY A 189 6.33 -5.26 6.46
N GLN A 190 6.85 -4.21 5.83
CA GLN A 190 6.56 -3.94 4.41
C GLN A 190 7.04 -5.08 3.50
N GLN A 191 8.14 -5.70 3.88
CA GLN A 191 8.66 -6.87 3.22
C GLN A 191 9.23 -7.85 4.22
N HIS A 192 9.17 -9.13 3.86
CA HIS A 192 9.72 -10.23 4.64
C HIS A 192 10.70 -11.02 3.77
N ASP A 193 11.81 -11.45 4.36
CA ASP A 193 12.75 -12.29 3.65
C ASP A 193 12.06 -13.58 3.19
N SER A 194 12.26 -13.95 1.92
CA SER A 194 11.52 -15.04 1.29
C SER A 194 11.94 -16.42 1.77
N SER A 195 13.04 -16.54 2.51
CA SER A 195 13.48 -17.81 3.10
C SER A 195 13.18 -17.88 4.60
N THR A 196 13.55 -16.84 5.34
CA THR A 196 13.43 -16.82 6.80
C THR A 196 12.08 -16.32 7.32
N LEU A 197 11.26 -15.71 6.46
CA LEU A 197 9.97 -15.08 6.79
C LEU A 197 10.04 -13.90 7.77
N LYS A 198 11.23 -13.49 8.20
CA LYS A 198 11.43 -12.34 9.09
C LYS A 198 11.28 -11.04 8.33
N PRO A 199 10.85 -9.94 8.99
CA PRO A 199 10.90 -8.60 8.39
C PRO A 199 12.28 -8.30 7.80
N ALA A 200 12.30 -7.72 6.61
CA ALA A 200 13.51 -7.41 5.87
C ALA A 200 13.55 -5.94 5.45
N GLY A 201 14.75 -5.43 5.17
CA GLY A 201 14.91 -4.09 4.63
C GLY A 201 14.54 -4.02 3.15
N ALA A 202 14.34 -2.82 2.63
CA ALA A 202 14.23 -2.55 1.20
C ALA A 202 15.22 -1.47 0.78
N ARG A 203 14.73 -0.27 0.49
CA ARG A 203 15.59 0.89 0.24
C ARG A 203 16.30 1.27 1.54
N ILE A 204 17.38 2.07 1.46
CA ILE A 204 18.21 2.42 2.62
C ILE A 204 17.41 3.03 3.79
N TYR A 205 16.30 3.71 3.49
CA TYR A 205 15.39 4.32 4.46
C TYR A 205 14.19 3.42 4.86
N GLU A 206 14.21 2.15 4.49
CA GLU A 206 13.17 1.15 4.80
C GLU A 206 13.81 -0.04 5.48
N VAL A 207 14.11 0.11 6.77
CA VAL A 207 14.74 -0.91 7.61
C VAL A 207 13.74 -1.97 8.07
N PRO A 208 14.19 -3.19 8.47
CA PRO A 208 13.33 -4.18 9.11
C PRO A 208 12.53 -3.58 10.27
N SER A 209 11.21 -3.57 10.16
CA SER A 209 10.30 -2.89 11.08
C SER A 209 8.88 -3.45 10.96
N LEU A 210 8.00 -3.07 11.89
CA LEU A 210 6.54 -3.25 11.73
C LEU A 210 5.97 -2.07 10.96
N THR A 211 5.03 -2.31 10.04
CA THR A 211 4.35 -1.26 9.26
C THR A 211 2.87 -1.17 9.61
N ALA A 212 2.39 0.02 9.96
CA ALA A 212 0.96 0.22 10.20
C ALA A 212 0.17 0.23 8.88
N GLN A 213 0.69 0.90 7.84
CA GLN A 213 -0.02 1.11 6.58
C GLN A 213 -0.36 -0.22 5.88
N GLU A 214 0.64 -1.06 5.62
CA GLU A 214 0.41 -2.28 4.83
C GLU A 214 -0.36 -3.33 5.64
N SER A 215 -0.12 -3.38 6.96
CA SER A 215 -0.79 -4.33 7.86
C SER A 215 -2.32 -4.14 7.90
N VAL A 216 -2.82 -2.92 7.68
CA VAL A 216 -4.28 -2.68 7.64
C VAL A 216 -4.94 -3.47 6.52
N ASN A 217 -4.35 -3.49 5.33
CA ASN A 217 -4.92 -4.20 4.20
C ASN A 217 -4.71 -5.71 4.29
N ILE A 218 -3.64 -6.16 4.97
CA ILE A 218 -3.50 -7.57 5.37
C ILE A 218 -4.67 -8.00 6.25
N VAL A 219 -4.98 -7.22 7.31
CA VAL A 219 -6.12 -7.50 8.20
C VAL A 219 -7.44 -7.48 7.44
N LYS A 220 -7.67 -6.49 6.58
CA LYS A 220 -8.89 -6.42 5.74
C LYS A 220 -9.01 -7.65 4.85
N PHE A 221 -7.92 -8.09 4.23
CA PHE A 221 -7.91 -9.30 3.41
C PHE A 221 -8.22 -10.55 4.24
N LEU A 222 -7.57 -10.73 5.40
CA LEU A 222 -7.82 -11.86 6.29
C LEU A 222 -9.27 -11.93 6.77
N LYS A 223 -9.92 -10.78 7.03
CA LYS A 223 -11.35 -10.71 7.40
C LYS A 223 -12.29 -11.22 6.32
N THR A 224 -11.86 -11.28 5.06
CA THR A 224 -12.67 -11.86 3.97
C THR A 224 -12.57 -13.39 3.89
N ARG A 225 -11.65 -14.01 4.64
CA ARG A 225 -11.45 -15.46 4.63
C ARG A 225 -12.42 -16.15 5.58
N THR A 226 -12.65 -17.44 5.35
CA THR A 226 -13.38 -18.28 6.31
C THR A 226 -12.66 -18.25 7.65
N SER A 227 -13.37 -17.81 8.69
CA SER A 227 -12.79 -17.68 10.02
C SER A 227 -12.34 -19.04 10.57
N ASN A 228 -11.13 -19.09 11.11
CA ASN A 228 -10.60 -20.18 11.91
C ASN A 228 -9.76 -19.59 13.06
N SER A 229 -9.34 -20.43 14.02
CA SER A 229 -8.62 -19.95 15.22
C SER A 229 -7.33 -19.20 14.89
N LYS A 230 -6.56 -19.64 13.87
CA LYS A 230 -5.32 -18.97 13.46
C LYS A 230 -5.58 -17.60 12.83
N ILE A 231 -6.54 -17.52 11.91
CA ILE A 231 -6.92 -16.26 11.25
C ILE A 231 -7.50 -15.28 12.28
N ALA A 232 -8.38 -15.76 13.16
CA ALA A 232 -8.97 -14.94 14.22
C ALA A 232 -7.90 -14.41 15.19
N ALA A 233 -6.96 -15.24 15.62
CA ALA A 233 -5.84 -14.82 16.46
C ALA A 233 -4.92 -13.82 15.76
N SER A 234 -4.65 -14.03 14.46
CA SER A 234 -3.85 -13.14 13.64
C SER A 234 -4.47 -11.74 13.52
N ILE A 235 -5.76 -11.68 13.14
CA ILE A 235 -6.53 -10.43 13.06
C ILE A 235 -6.53 -9.74 14.42
N LYS A 236 -6.86 -10.46 15.50
CA LYS A 236 -6.93 -9.90 16.84
C LYS A 236 -5.57 -9.35 17.30
N GLY A 237 -4.47 -10.07 17.06
CA GLY A 237 -3.13 -9.61 17.41
C GLY A 237 -2.76 -8.30 16.72
N ALA A 238 -3.06 -8.17 15.43
CA ALA A 238 -2.82 -6.95 14.67
C ALA A 238 -3.70 -5.78 15.15
N GLU A 239 -4.99 -6.04 15.42
CA GLU A 239 -5.91 -5.02 15.94
C GLU A 239 -5.53 -4.53 17.34
N ASP A 240 -5.13 -5.44 18.23
CA ASP A 240 -4.64 -5.11 19.56
C ASP A 240 -3.32 -4.31 19.47
N TRP A 241 -2.44 -4.66 18.53
CA TRP A 241 -1.22 -3.89 18.26
C TRP A 241 -1.55 -2.48 17.75
N PHE A 242 -2.44 -2.31 16.77
CA PHE A 242 -2.85 -0.98 16.29
C PHE A 242 -3.38 -0.10 17.41
N LYS A 243 -4.18 -0.65 18.33
CA LYS A 243 -4.68 0.08 19.50
C LYS A 243 -3.56 0.47 20.46
N ALA A 244 -2.57 -0.41 20.65
CA ALA A 244 -1.45 -0.16 21.55
C ALA A 244 -0.48 0.91 21.04
N VAL A 245 -0.31 1.03 19.71
CA VAL A 245 0.68 1.95 19.10
C VAL A 245 0.07 3.23 18.53
N GLN A 246 -1.21 3.48 18.78
CA GLN A 246 -1.87 4.72 18.36
C GLN A 246 -1.24 5.93 19.05
N ILE A 247 -1.09 7.01 18.30
CA ILE A 247 -0.50 8.26 18.77
C ILE A 247 -1.60 9.30 18.81
N THR A 248 -1.79 9.94 19.96
CA THR A 248 -2.68 11.09 20.14
C THR A 248 -1.87 12.28 20.65
N GLY A 249 -2.48 13.45 20.72
CA GLY A 249 -1.81 14.63 21.25
C GLY A 249 -0.80 15.27 20.29
N ILE A 250 -0.85 14.94 18.99
CA ILE A 250 0.01 15.55 17.96
C ILE A 250 -0.79 15.98 16.73
N ARG A 251 -0.30 16.99 16.03
CA ARG A 251 -0.68 17.34 14.65
C ARG A 251 0.50 17.13 13.71
N VAL A 252 0.23 16.59 12.53
CA VAL A 252 1.21 16.48 11.44
C VAL A 252 0.76 17.41 10.32
N GLU A 253 1.52 18.47 10.08
CA GLU A 253 1.11 19.57 9.19
C GLU A 253 2.16 19.83 8.12
N LYS A 254 1.70 20.24 6.92
CA LYS A 254 2.58 20.81 5.92
C LYS A 254 2.76 22.31 6.19
N LYS A 255 3.99 22.77 6.44
CA LYS A 255 4.33 24.19 6.64
C LYS A 255 5.55 24.58 5.82
N SER A 256 5.44 25.64 5.02
CA SER A 256 6.55 26.18 4.22
C SER A 256 7.31 25.12 3.40
N GLY A 257 6.53 24.22 2.77
CA GLY A 257 7.05 23.11 1.98
C GLY A 257 7.75 22.02 2.79
N ASP A 258 7.51 21.92 4.09
CA ASP A 258 8.01 20.86 4.99
C ASP A 258 6.86 20.11 5.66
N VAL A 259 7.12 18.95 6.26
CA VAL A 259 6.19 18.21 7.12
C VAL A 259 6.70 18.27 8.55
N VAL A 260 5.92 18.86 9.45
CA VAL A 260 6.28 19.07 10.86
C VAL A 260 5.31 18.36 11.80
N VAL A 261 5.84 17.87 12.93
CA VAL A 261 5.04 17.29 14.02
C VAL A 261 4.94 18.32 15.14
N ILE A 262 3.71 18.66 15.53
CA ILE A 262 3.41 19.67 16.54
C ILE A 262 2.72 18.97 17.71
N SER A 263 3.22 19.19 18.93
CA SER A 263 2.52 18.72 20.14
C SER A 263 1.24 19.51 20.34
N ASP A 264 0.12 18.82 20.46
CA ASP A 264 -1.19 19.39 20.69
C ASP A 264 -2.05 18.42 21.53
N PRO A 265 -1.99 18.49 22.86
CA PRO A 265 -2.68 17.57 23.76
C PRO A 265 -4.21 17.53 23.60
N SER A 266 -4.80 18.53 22.91
CA SER A 266 -6.23 18.57 22.62
C SER A 266 -6.65 17.55 21.55
N VAL A 267 -5.73 17.12 20.68
CA VAL A 267 -6.01 16.17 19.61
C VAL A 267 -6.20 14.76 20.17
N LYS A 268 -7.44 14.26 20.11
CA LYS A 268 -7.79 12.89 20.54
C LYS A 268 -7.90 11.91 19.37
N THR A 269 -7.98 12.40 18.14
CA THR A 269 -8.00 11.55 16.96
C THR A 269 -6.66 10.84 16.81
N PRO A 270 -6.64 9.50 16.73
CA PRO A 270 -5.39 8.76 16.64
C PRO A 270 -4.74 8.89 15.26
N ILE A 271 -3.41 8.91 15.26
CA ILE A 271 -2.55 8.77 14.09
C ILE A 271 -1.52 7.67 14.37
N TRP A 272 -0.96 7.09 13.32
CA TRP A 272 0.06 6.05 13.41
C TRP A 272 1.28 6.48 12.62
N ALA A 273 2.46 6.11 13.12
CA ALA A 273 3.67 6.17 12.32
C ALA A 273 3.62 5.08 11.25
N ARG A 274 4.33 5.27 10.13
CA ARG A 274 4.43 4.24 9.10
C ARG A 274 5.20 3.04 9.64
N PHE A 275 6.29 3.29 10.36
CA PHE A 275 7.21 2.27 10.87
C PHE A 275 7.36 2.30 12.37
N TYR A 276 7.46 1.11 12.95
CA TYR A 276 7.73 0.91 14.36
C TYR A 276 8.88 -0.08 14.55
N GLU A 277 9.79 0.26 15.47
CA GLU A 277 10.87 -0.63 15.89
C GLU A 277 10.30 -1.91 16.52
N ILE A 278 10.77 -3.06 16.03
CA ILE A 278 10.35 -4.37 16.54
C ILE A 278 10.86 -4.52 17.98
N GLY A 279 9.96 -4.91 18.90
CA GLY A 279 10.29 -5.06 20.31
C GLY A 279 9.83 -3.87 21.15
N SER A 280 10.26 -2.66 20.81
CA SER A 280 9.94 -1.46 21.59
C SER A 280 8.63 -0.77 21.17
N ASN A 281 8.15 -1.03 19.95
CA ASN A 281 7.03 -0.32 19.33
C ASN A 281 7.21 1.21 19.28
N LYS A 282 8.46 1.70 19.28
CA LYS A 282 8.72 3.13 19.07
C LYS A 282 8.54 3.49 17.60
N PRO A 283 7.86 4.59 17.27
CA PRO A 283 7.92 5.18 15.93
C PRO A 283 9.37 5.41 15.49
N ILE A 284 9.70 5.02 14.26
CA ILE A 284 11.02 5.23 13.68
C ILE A 284 10.95 5.98 12.35
N PHE A 285 11.98 6.77 12.10
CA PHE A 285 12.16 7.59 10.90
C PHE A 285 13.57 7.36 10.38
N VAL A 286 13.73 7.15 9.08
CA VAL A 286 15.03 6.83 8.49
C VAL A 286 15.24 7.73 7.27
N GLY A 287 16.39 8.41 7.25
CA GLY A 287 16.82 9.24 6.14
C GLY A 287 17.63 8.45 5.13
N ARG A 288 18.23 9.16 4.17
CA ARG A 288 19.20 8.58 3.21
C ARG A 288 20.51 8.14 3.86
N ASP A 289 20.77 8.53 5.11
CA ASP A 289 21.88 8.02 5.92
C ASP A 289 21.65 6.56 6.39
N GLY A 290 20.42 6.05 6.28
CA GLY A 290 20.06 4.69 6.73
C GLY A 290 20.03 4.51 8.24
N ILE A 291 20.13 5.60 9.01
CA ILE A 291 20.19 5.55 10.47
C ILE A 291 18.79 5.75 11.04
N VAL A 292 18.39 4.83 11.93
CA VAL A 292 17.14 4.95 12.69
C VAL A 292 17.17 6.19 13.58
N LYS A 293 16.19 7.08 13.39
CA LYS A 293 15.88 8.23 14.25
C LYS A 293 14.49 8.06 14.87
N TYR A 294 14.23 8.80 15.94
CA TYR A 294 12.97 8.73 16.69
C TYR A 294 12.13 10.01 16.60
N LYS A 295 12.59 11.02 15.87
CA LYS A 295 11.82 12.22 15.54
C LYS A 295 11.87 12.44 14.03
N LEU A 296 10.72 12.82 13.46
CA LEU A 296 10.64 13.16 12.05
C LEU A 296 11.58 14.33 11.68
N SER A 297 11.79 15.27 12.60
CA SER A 297 12.70 16.41 12.41
C SER A 297 14.16 16.03 12.17
N ASP A 298 14.55 14.81 12.54
CA ASP A 298 15.95 14.38 12.55
C ASP A 298 16.38 13.73 11.23
N ILE A 299 15.46 13.58 10.27
CA ILE A 299 15.74 13.16 8.89
C ILE A 299 15.61 14.35 7.93
N GLU A 300 16.23 14.29 6.76
CA GLU A 300 16.25 15.38 5.79
C GLU A 300 14.85 15.80 5.27
N LYS A 301 14.68 17.10 4.98
CA LYS A 301 13.42 17.69 4.48
C LYS A 301 12.83 16.96 3.28
N GLU A 302 13.69 16.50 2.38
CA GLU A 302 13.28 15.75 1.18
C GLU A 302 12.58 14.44 1.54
N ARG A 303 13.05 13.71 2.56
CA ARG A 303 12.37 12.49 3.03
C ARG A 303 11.15 12.77 3.89
N ARG A 304 11.14 13.86 4.67
CA ARG A 304 9.95 14.26 5.43
C ARG A 304 8.76 14.56 4.51
N THR A 305 9.03 15.17 3.36
CA THR A 305 8.01 15.67 2.43
C THR A 305 7.67 14.68 1.31
N GLY A 306 8.65 13.90 0.85
CA GLY A 306 8.50 12.93 -0.23
C GLY A 306 8.00 11.56 0.20
N TYR A 307 7.72 11.34 1.48
CA TYR A 307 7.28 10.05 2.00
C TYR A 307 6.27 10.22 3.14
N ALA A 308 5.23 9.40 3.15
CA ALA A 308 4.20 9.44 4.20
C ALA A 308 4.69 8.69 5.45
N TRP A 309 5.18 9.43 6.45
CA TRP A 309 5.67 8.86 7.72
C TRP A 309 4.60 8.72 8.79
N TYR A 310 3.47 9.41 8.65
CA TYR A 310 2.33 9.30 9.55
C TYR A 310 1.04 9.22 8.75
N GLY A 311 0.05 8.51 9.29
CA GLY A 311 -1.25 8.37 8.65
C GLY A 311 -2.32 7.83 9.58
N ASN A 312 -3.57 7.99 9.16
CA ASN A 312 -4.75 7.48 9.87
C ASN A 312 -5.19 6.10 9.35
N TRP A 313 -4.25 5.28 8.84
CA TRP A 313 -4.60 4.05 8.13
C TRP A 313 -5.44 3.07 8.96
N PRO A 314 -5.10 2.76 10.23
CA PRO A 314 -5.90 1.85 11.04
C PRO A 314 -7.26 2.39 11.48
N ALA A 315 -7.51 3.70 11.39
CA ALA A 315 -8.81 4.30 11.72
C ALA A 315 -9.86 4.17 10.60
N LYS A 316 -9.48 3.68 9.42
CA LYS A 316 -10.34 3.52 8.23
C LYS A 316 -10.72 2.06 7.99
#